data_AF-X0TI82-F1
#
_entry.id   AF-X0TI82-F1
#
_cell.length_a   1.000
_cell.length_b   1.000
_cell.length_c   1.000
_cell.angle_alpha   90.00
_cell.angle_beta   90.00
_cell.angle_gamma   90.00
#
_symmetry.space_group_name_H-M   'P 1'
#
loop_
_entity.id
_entity.type
_entity.pdbx_description
1 polymer ?
#
loop_
_entity_poly.entity_id
_entity_poly.type
_entity_poly.pdbx_seq_one_letter_code
_entity_poly.pdbx_strand_id
1 'polypeptide(L)'
;MNSKRNYLNKTDIEIINPNITRGKIKFAIFDFDGTISLIREGWQKIMISMMVDILMQTPEHESRDEIEKIVRTYVANTTGKQTIYQMIRLAEEIEKRGGVPQEPLAYKNLYHDLLMKRIIERLDGLRSGELQPEYWAVPGALDMLAV
;
A
#
# COMPACT_ATOMS: atom_id res chain seq x y z
N MET A 1 0.32 -20.65 23.14
CA MET A 1 1.48 -20.95 24.00
C MET A 1 2.51 -19.86 23.80
N ASN A 2 2.84 -19.09 24.85
CA ASN A 2 3.90 -18.08 24.84
C ASN A 2 5.27 -18.78 24.73
N SER A 3 5.69 -19.09 23.50
CA SER A 3 7.09 -19.40 23.23
C SER A 3 7.90 -18.12 23.45
N LYS A 4 8.95 -18.17 24.28
CA LYS A 4 9.90 -17.07 24.43
C LYS A 4 10.49 -16.75 23.05
N ARG A 5 10.18 -15.56 22.52
CA ARG A 5 10.81 -15.06 21.29
C ARG A 5 12.32 -15.04 21.48
N ASN A 6 13.05 -15.59 20.51
CA ASN A 6 14.51 -15.67 20.54
C ASN A 6 15.07 -14.55 19.69
N TYR A 7 15.89 -13.67 20.25
CA TYR A 7 16.46 -12.53 19.53
C TYR A 7 17.95 -12.70 19.32
N LEU A 8 18.44 -12.26 18.15
CA LEU A 8 19.88 -12.17 17.90
C LEU A 8 20.49 -11.15 18.89
N ASN A 9 21.60 -11.55 19.53
CA ASN A 9 22.18 -10.82 20.65
C ASN A 9 22.38 -9.32 20.36
N LYS A 10 21.83 -8.46 21.22
CA LYS A 10 21.87 -6.99 21.12
C LYS A 10 21.22 -6.42 19.84
N THR A 11 20.20 -7.06 19.31
CA THR A 11 19.43 -6.56 18.15
C THR A 11 17.93 -6.80 18.34
N ASP A 12 17.11 -6.13 17.53
CA ASP A 12 15.66 -6.37 17.45
C ASP A 12 15.28 -7.49 16.46
N ILE A 13 16.27 -8.26 15.97
CA ILE A 13 16.05 -9.32 14.99
C ILE A 13 15.63 -10.61 15.70
N GLU A 14 14.40 -11.04 15.45
CA GLU A 14 13.89 -12.33 15.95
C GLU A 14 14.38 -13.51 15.10
N ILE A 15 14.83 -14.57 15.76
CA ILE A 15 15.25 -15.84 15.17
C ILE A 15 14.09 -16.82 15.28
N ILE A 16 13.41 -17.07 14.16
CA ILE A 16 12.28 -18.01 14.08
C ILE A 16 12.77 -19.47 14.01
N ASN A 17 13.65 -19.79 13.06
CA ASN A 17 14.23 -21.12 12.90
C ASN A 17 15.75 -21.09 13.06
N PRO A 18 16.31 -21.38 14.26
CA PRO A 18 17.75 -21.41 14.47
C PRO A 18 18.44 -22.61 13.78
N ASN A 19 17.67 -23.64 13.40
CA ASN A 19 18.17 -24.89 12.83
C ASN A 19 18.16 -24.90 11.30
N ILE A 20 17.80 -23.79 10.66
CA ILE A 20 17.76 -23.68 9.21
C ILE A 20 19.13 -24.05 8.60
N THR A 21 19.12 -24.94 7.60
CA THR A 21 20.37 -25.42 6.99
C THR A 21 20.99 -24.29 6.17
N ARG A 22 22.07 -23.71 6.70
CA ARG A 22 22.84 -22.64 6.04
C ARG A 22 23.49 -23.17 4.74
N GLY A 23 23.64 -22.30 3.75
CA GLY A 23 24.26 -22.62 2.46
C GLY A 23 23.30 -23.16 1.39
N LYS A 24 22.08 -23.56 1.75
CA LYS A 24 21.00 -23.91 0.80
C LYS A 24 20.24 -22.68 0.28
N ILE A 25 20.10 -21.64 1.09
CA ILE A 25 19.50 -20.36 0.68
C ILE A 25 20.51 -19.60 -0.17
N LYS A 26 20.15 -19.30 -1.42
CA LYS A 26 21.02 -18.59 -2.38
C LYS A 26 20.67 -17.11 -2.53
N PHE A 27 19.40 -16.77 -2.29
CA PHE A 27 18.88 -15.42 -2.47
C PHE A 27 17.86 -15.12 -1.36
N ALA A 28 17.83 -13.86 -0.93
CA ALA A 28 16.78 -13.31 -0.08
C ALA A 28 16.38 -11.96 -0.67
N ILE A 29 15.08 -11.71 -0.78
CA ILE A 29 14.53 -10.45 -1.30
C ILE A 29 13.91 -9.73 -0.12
N PHE A 30 14.34 -8.50 0.10
CA PHE A 30 13.78 -7.59 1.09
C PHE A 30 13.06 -6.48 0.36
N ASP A 31 11.77 -6.33 0.62
CA ASP A 31 11.04 -5.13 0.25
C ASP A 31 11.22 -4.08 1.36
N PHE A 32 11.26 -2.81 0.96
CA PHE A 32 11.31 -1.67 1.88
C PHE A 32 9.95 -1.42 2.54
N ASP A 33 8.85 -1.78 1.88
CA ASP A 33 7.50 -1.40 2.32
C ASP A 33 6.52 -2.55 2.59
N GLY A 34 6.97 -3.57 3.32
CA GLY A 34 6.09 -4.60 3.88
C GLY A 34 6.04 -5.89 3.07
N THR A 35 7.19 -6.58 2.98
CA THR A 35 7.34 -7.88 2.30
C THR A 35 6.26 -8.90 2.68
N ILE A 36 6.01 -9.05 3.98
CA ILE A 36 5.00 -9.97 4.52
C ILE A 36 3.88 -9.23 5.25
N SER A 37 4.00 -7.92 5.42
CA SER A 37 3.08 -7.11 6.23
C SER A 37 2.06 -6.44 5.34
N LEU A 38 0.78 -6.74 5.56
CA LEU A 38 -0.35 -6.16 4.83
C LEU A 38 -0.82 -4.84 5.44
N ILE A 39 -0.13 -4.30 6.46
CA ILE A 39 -0.54 -3.05 7.14
C ILE A 39 -0.63 -1.88 6.15
N ARG A 40 0.26 -1.85 5.15
CA ARG A 40 0.33 -0.80 4.12
C ARG A 40 -0.35 -1.21 2.80
N GLU A 41 -1.03 -2.34 2.76
CA GLU A 41 -1.73 -2.78 1.55
C GLU A 41 -2.88 -1.83 1.17
N GLY A 42 -3.36 -1.94 -0.07
CA GLY A 42 -4.60 -1.26 -0.50
C GLY A 42 -4.42 0.18 -0.96
N TRP A 43 -3.17 0.64 -1.08
CA TRP A 43 -2.80 1.96 -1.58
C TRP A 43 -3.46 2.29 -2.94
N GLN A 44 -3.51 1.32 -3.86
CA GLN A 44 -4.15 1.48 -5.17
C GLN A 44 -5.64 1.79 -5.03
N LYS A 45 -6.34 1.09 -4.14
CA LYS A 45 -7.79 1.29 -3.95
C LYS A 45 -8.09 2.70 -3.44
N ILE A 46 -7.26 3.22 -2.54
CA ILE A 46 -7.35 4.60 -2.02
C ILE A 46 -7.12 5.60 -3.15
N MET A 47 -6.03 5.44 -3.91
CA MET A 47 -5.69 6.31 -5.02
C MET A 47 -6.78 6.34 -6.09
N ILE A 48 -7.25 5.17 -6.52
CA ILE A 48 -8.29 5.02 -7.54
C ILE A 48 -9.59 5.67 -7.06
N SER A 49 -10.03 5.38 -5.83
CA SER A 49 -11.26 5.98 -5.29
C SER A 49 -11.18 7.50 -5.26
N MET A 50 -10.08 8.06 -4.75
CA MET A 50 -9.84 9.50 -4.69
C MET A 50 -9.91 10.13 -6.09
N MET A 51 -9.23 9.54 -7.07
CA MET A 51 -9.21 10.03 -8.45
C MET A 51 -10.59 9.96 -9.11
N VAL A 52 -11.32 8.87 -8.92
CA VAL A 52 -12.69 8.73 -9.41
C VAL A 52 -13.58 9.81 -8.80
N ASP A 53 -13.52 10.02 -7.49
CA ASP A 53 -14.35 11.02 -6.81
C ASP A 53 -14.05 12.46 -7.26
N ILE A 54 -12.80 12.76 -7.60
CA ILE A 54 -12.41 14.04 -8.18
C ILE A 54 -12.92 14.17 -9.62
N LEU A 55 -12.75 13.14 -10.45
CA LEU A 55 -13.18 13.18 -11.87
C LEU A 55 -14.70 13.24 -12.01
N MET A 56 -15.46 12.64 -11.09
CA MET A 56 -16.93 12.76 -11.04
C MET A 56 -17.43 14.18 -10.77
N GLN A 57 -16.56 15.12 -10.39
CA GLN A 57 -16.91 16.54 -10.20
C GLN A 57 -16.65 17.39 -11.46
N THR A 58 -16.10 16.78 -12.52
CA THR A 58 -15.81 17.50 -13.77
C THR A 58 -17.07 17.67 -14.62
N PRO A 59 -17.19 18.76 -15.40
CA PRO A 59 -18.40 19.04 -16.19
C PRO A 59 -18.79 17.93 -17.18
N GLU A 60 -17.80 17.33 -17.85
CA GLU A 60 -18.00 16.35 -18.91
C GLU A 60 -17.57 14.94 -18.46
N HIS A 61 -17.89 14.59 -17.22
CA HIS A 61 -17.57 13.28 -16.67
C HIS A 61 -18.40 12.17 -17.34
N GLU A 62 -17.80 11.01 -17.60
CA GLU A 62 -18.51 9.79 -18.02
C GLU A 62 -19.21 9.12 -16.83
N SER A 63 -19.72 7.90 -17.02
CA SER A 63 -20.23 7.13 -15.87
C SER A 63 -19.11 6.77 -14.89
N ARG A 64 -19.47 6.59 -13.62
CA ARG A 64 -18.51 6.23 -12.57
C ARG A 64 -17.72 4.96 -12.91
N ASP A 65 -18.37 3.95 -13.50
CA ASP A 65 -17.74 2.69 -13.88
C ASP A 65 -16.73 2.86 -15.01
N GLU A 66 -16.99 3.76 -15.96
CA GLU A 66 -16.07 4.09 -17.05
C GLU A 66 -14.85 4.85 -16.52
N ILE A 67 -15.07 5.86 -15.69
CA ILE A 67 -13.99 6.61 -15.02
C ILE A 67 -13.15 5.66 -14.18
N GLU A 68 -13.76 4.74 -13.42
CA GLU A 68 -13.02 3.77 -12.63
C GLU A 68 -12.11 2.88 -13.50
N LYS A 69 -12.59 2.41 -14.66
CA LYS A 69 -11.77 1.63 -15.61
C LYS A 69 -10.59 2.45 -16.16
N ILE A 70 -10.84 3.71 -16.54
CA ILE A 70 -9.80 4.62 -17.03
C ILE A 70 -8.73 4.85 -15.96
N VAL A 71 -9.15 5.18 -14.74
CA VAL A 71 -8.28 5.42 -13.59
C VAL A 71 -7.45 4.19 -13.24
N ARG A 72 -8.08 3.02 -13.15
CA ARG A 72 -7.38 1.74 -12.92
C ARG A 72 -6.29 1.50 -13.97
N THR A 73 -6.60 1.75 -15.24
CA THR A 73 -5.68 1.53 -16.34
C THR A 73 -4.45 2.41 -16.25
N TYR A 74 -4.60 3.73 -16.02
CA TYR A 74 -3.40 4.58 -15.95
C TYR A 74 -2.64 4.44 -14.64
N VAL A 75 -3.30 4.15 -13.51
CA VAL A 75 -2.61 3.82 -12.25
C VAL A 75 -1.76 2.56 -12.44
N ALA A 76 -2.27 1.54 -13.12
CA ALA A 76 -1.51 0.34 -13.45
C ALA A 76 -0.30 0.68 -14.36
N ASN A 77 -0.49 1.44 -15.43
CA ASN A 77 0.57 1.80 -16.39
C ASN A 77 1.66 2.72 -15.80
N THR A 78 1.37 3.40 -14.70
CA THR A 78 2.33 4.28 -14.02
C THR A 78 2.88 3.67 -12.73
N THR A 79 2.43 2.46 -12.36
CA THR A 79 2.97 1.73 -11.20
C THR A 79 4.47 1.51 -11.38
N GLY A 80 5.25 1.78 -10.32
CA GLY A 80 6.72 1.78 -10.36
C GLY A 80 7.34 3.15 -10.67
N LYS A 81 6.56 4.13 -11.11
CA LYS A 81 6.98 5.55 -11.16
C LYS A 81 6.65 6.26 -9.86
N GLN A 82 7.30 7.41 -9.62
CA GLN A 82 6.97 8.27 -8.50
C GLN A 82 5.51 8.73 -8.55
N THR A 83 4.84 8.80 -7.39
CA THR A 83 3.40 9.14 -7.25
C THR A 83 2.98 10.42 -7.97
N ILE A 84 3.91 11.36 -8.18
CA ILE A 84 3.64 12.62 -8.86
C ILE A 84 3.16 12.39 -10.32
N TYR A 85 3.61 11.35 -11.01
CA TYR A 85 3.20 11.06 -12.38
C TYR A 85 1.72 10.65 -12.48
N GLN A 86 1.20 9.97 -11.46
CA GLN A 86 -0.24 9.69 -11.36
C GLN A 86 -1.03 10.98 -11.16
N MET A 87 -0.50 11.92 -10.39
CA MET A 87 -1.18 13.20 -10.12
C MET A 87 -1.13 14.16 -11.32
N ILE A 88 -0.02 14.16 -12.07
CA ILE A 88 0.07 14.85 -13.36
C ILE A 88 -1.00 14.28 -14.31
N ARG A 89 -1.10 12.95 -14.38
CA ARG A 89 -2.11 12.30 -15.22
C ARG A 89 -3.54 12.65 -14.77
N LEU A 90 -3.80 12.72 -13.47
CA LEU A 90 -5.10 13.16 -12.94
C LEU A 90 -5.42 14.59 -13.41
N ALA A 91 -4.46 15.52 -13.34
CA ALA A 91 -4.66 16.89 -13.81
C ALA A 91 -5.03 16.94 -15.30
N GLU A 92 -4.32 16.19 -16.15
CA GLU A 92 -4.65 16.06 -17.58
C GLU A 92 -6.08 15.50 -17.79
N GLU A 93 -6.49 14.50 -17.00
CA GLU A 93 -7.82 13.90 -17.11
C GLU A 93 -8.94 14.85 -16.63
N ILE A 94 -8.64 15.76 -15.72
CA ILE A 94 -9.56 16.83 -15.29
C ILE A 94 -9.74 17.85 -16.41
N GLU A 95 -8.65 18.33 -17.01
CA GLU A 95 -8.70 19.29 -18.13
C GLU A 95 -9.48 18.73 -19.32
N LYS A 96 -9.26 17.46 -19.66
CA LYS A 96 -9.97 16.77 -20.76
C LYS A 96 -11.48 16.74 -20.58
N ARG A 97 -11.98 16.82 -19.35
CA ARG A 97 -13.41 16.82 -19.02
C ARG A 97 -13.94 18.22 -18.71
N GLY A 98 -13.23 19.25 -19.15
CA GLY A 98 -13.61 20.65 -18.98
C GLY A 98 -13.42 21.19 -17.55
N GLY A 99 -12.72 20.45 -16.68
CA GLY A 99 -12.41 20.91 -15.33
C GLY A 99 -11.16 21.78 -15.28
N VAL A 100 -10.97 22.49 -14.16
CA VAL A 100 -9.74 23.24 -13.87
C VAL A 100 -8.95 22.49 -12.80
N PRO A 101 -7.81 21.87 -13.11
CA PRO A 101 -7.06 21.09 -12.13
C PRO A 101 -6.35 22.00 -11.12
N GLN A 102 -6.18 21.49 -9.90
CA GLN A 102 -5.16 21.97 -8.99
C GLN A 102 -3.77 21.47 -9.43
N GLU A 103 -2.73 22.05 -8.82
CA GLU A 103 -1.36 21.56 -8.98
C GLU A 103 -1.23 20.07 -8.59
N PRO A 104 -0.51 19.24 -9.36
CA PRO A 104 -0.33 17.82 -9.07
C PRO A 104 0.16 17.51 -7.65
N LEU A 105 0.94 18.43 -7.05
CA LEU A 105 1.41 18.28 -5.67
C LEU A 105 0.27 18.33 -4.64
N ALA A 106 -0.80 19.08 -4.89
CA ALA A 106 -1.96 19.13 -4.02
C ALA A 106 -2.66 17.77 -3.94
N TYR A 107 -2.88 17.11 -5.09
CA TYR A 107 -3.44 15.76 -5.13
C TYR A 107 -2.53 14.72 -4.49
N LYS A 108 -1.20 14.88 -4.64
CA LYS A 108 -0.23 14.02 -3.96
C LYS A 108 -0.35 14.12 -2.44
N ASN A 109 -0.51 15.33 -1.91
CA ASN A 109 -0.68 15.55 -0.47
C ASN A 109 -2.00 14.97 0.02
N LEU A 110 -3.11 15.21 -0.70
CA LEU A 110 -4.40 14.62 -0.37
C LEU A 110 -4.35 13.09 -0.33
N TYR A 111 -3.72 12.47 -1.34
CA TYR A 111 -3.53 11.03 -1.36
C TYR A 111 -2.68 10.53 -0.19
N HIS A 112 -1.62 11.26 0.16
CA HIS A 112 -0.78 10.93 1.30
C HIS A 112 -1.58 10.93 2.61
N ASP A 113 -2.41 11.94 2.84
CA ASP A 113 -3.24 12.04 4.05
C ASP A 113 -4.25 10.89 4.14
N LEU A 114 -4.91 10.54 3.03
CA LEU A 114 -5.83 9.40 2.96
C LEU A 114 -5.13 8.07 3.24
N LEU A 115 -3.94 7.88 2.67
CA LEU A 115 -3.12 6.69 2.89
C LEU A 115 -2.67 6.59 4.36
N MET A 116 -2.16 7.70 4.91
CA MET A 116 -1.70 7.74 6.30
C MET A 116 -2.81 7.49 7.30
N LYS A 117 -4.01 8.04 7.06
CA LYS A 117 -5.18 7.75 7.89
C LYS A 117 -5.45 6.25 7.98
N ARG A 118 -5.48 5.55 6.84
CA ARG A 118 -5.70 4.10 6.78
C ARG A 118 -4.62 3.30 7.52
N ILE A 119 -3.36 3.73 7.38
CA ILE A 119 -2.22 3.07 8.04
C ILE A 119 -2.30 3.28 9.55
N ILE A 120 -2.58 4.50 10.01
CA ILE A 120 -2.68 4.83 11.44
C ILE A 120 -3.81 4.03 12.09
N GLU A 121 -4.99 3.96 11.46
CA GLU A 121 -6.11 3.14 11.96
C GLU A 121 -5.70 1.67 12.18
N ARG A 122 -4.97 1.08 11.22
CA ARG A 122 -4.46 -0.30 11.33
C ARG A 122 -3.41 -0.43 12.43
N LEU A 123 -2.48 0.53 12.53
CA LEU A 123 -1.44 0.53 13.56
C LEU A 123 -2.04 0.64 14.97
N ASP A 124 -3.04 1.49 15.14
CA ASP A 124 -3.69 1.70 16.44
C ASP A 124 -4.51 0.47 16.85
N GLY A 125 -5.21 -0.17 15.90
CA GLY A 125 -5.88 -1.46 16.16
C GLY A 125 -4.90 -2.57 16.54
N LEU A 126 -3.69 -2.60 15.98
CA LEU A 126 -2.64 -3.55 16.38
C LEU A 126 -2.07 -3.23 17.76
N ARG A 127 -1.85 -1.95 18.07
CA ARG A 127 -1.33 -1.50 19.38
C ARG A 127 -2.33 -1.74 20.51
N SER A 128 -3.62 -1.56 20.25
CA SER A 128 -4.69 -1.81 21.22
C SER A 128 -4.98 -3.30 21.43
N GLY A 129 -4.54 -4.16 20.51
CA GLY A 129 -4.85 -5.59 20.49
C GLY A 129 -6.22 -5.92 19.88
N GLU A 130 -6.94 -4.93 19.34
CA GLU A 130 -8.19 -5.13 18.59
C GLU A 130 -7.94 -5.95 17.32
N LEU A 131 -6.81 -5.70 16.65
CA LEU A 131 -6.37 -6.42 15.47
C LEU A 131 -5.28 -7.44 15.84
N GLN A 132 -5.39 -8.66 15.33
CA GLN A 132 -4.36 -9.68 15.52
C GLN A 132 -3.30 -9.58 14.40
N PRO A 133 -2.00 -9.50 14.74
CA PRO A 133 -0.92 -9.36 13.75
C PRO A 133 -0.92 -10.43 12.66
N GLU A 134 -1.33 -11.65 12.99
CA GLU A 134 -1.35 -12.81 12.08
C GLU A 134 -2.31 -12.60 10.91
N TYR A 135 -3.41 -11.86 11.11
CA TYR A 135 -4.35 -11.50 10.03
C TYR A 135 -3.83 -10.38 9.12
N TRP A 136 -2.80 -9.66 9.56
CA TRP A 136 -2.14 -8.60 8.79
C TRP A 136 -0.79 -9.06 8.22
N ALA A 137 -0.56 -10.36 8.18
CA ALA A 137 0.52 -10.98 7.45
C ALA A 137 0.01 -11.65 6.17
N VAL A 138 0.86 -11.73 5.15
CA VAL A 138 0.57 -12.54 3.94
C VAL A 138 0.28 -13.98 4.37
N PRO A 139 -0.82 -14.61 3.89
CA PRO A 139 -1.15 -15.98 4.26
C PRO A 139 0.00 -16.95 4.02
N GLY A 140 0.31 -17.79 5.02
CA GLY A 140 1.41 -18.75 4.98
C GLY A 140 2.82 -18.17 5.16
N ALA A 141 2.97 -16.84 5.29
CA ALA A 141 4.30 -16.23 5.45
C ALA A 141 4.97 -16.62 6.77
N LEU A 142 4.20 -16.69 7.87
CA LEU A 142 4.75 -17.10 9.17
C LEU A 142 5.10 -18.59 9.18
N ASP A 143 4.30 -19.44 8.55
CA ASP A 143 4.57 -20.88 8.42
C ASP A 143 5.84 -21.12 7.61
N MET A 144 6.02 -20.39 6.50
CA MET A 144 7.24 -20.47 5.67
C MET A 144 8.51 -20.16 6.48
N LEU A 145 8.45 -19.21 7.41
CA LEU A 145 9.60 -18.85 8.25
C LEU A 145 9.94 -19.91 9.30
N ALA A 146 8.99 -20.79 9.62
CA ALA A 146 9.16 -21.85 10.61
C ALA A 146 9.77 -23.15 10.05
N VAL A 147 9.88 -23.27 8.72
CA VAL A 147 10.44 -24.45 8.01
C VAL A 147 11.98 -24.45 8.03
#